data_AF-A0A6P5R765-F1
#
_entry.id   AF-A0A6P5R765-F1
#
_cell.length_a   1.000
_cell.length_b   1.000
_cell.length_c   1.000
_cell.angle_alpha   90.00
_cell.angle_beta   90.00
_cell.angle_gamma   90.00
#
_symmetry.space_group_name_H-M   'P 1'
#
loop_
_entity.id
_entity.type
_entity.pdbx_description
1 polymer ?
#
loop_
_entity_poly.entity_id
_entity_poly.type
_entity_poly.pdbx_seq_one_letter_code
_entity_poly.pdbx_strand_id
1 'polypeptide(L)'
;MSNAVHPRRKGFRIIELVVVKEFEGKKLVSATKEGLTLDESEDEAKKKEELKEKFEGLCKVVKHVLGDIVEKVVVSDRVVDSPCCLVTGEYGWTANMERIMKAQALRDNSMAGYMSSKKTMEINPENPIMEELRKRAGAERQFFR
;
A
#
# COMPACT_ATOMS: atom_id res chain seq x y z
N MET A 1 -14.01 1.57 -0.23
CA MET A 1 -14.00 0.12 -0.47
C MET A 1 -12.57 -0.36 -0.30
N SER A 2 -12.31 -1.16 0.73
CA SER A 2 -10.96 -1.55 1.14
C SER A 2 -10.48 -2.72 0.28
N ASN A 3 -9.52 -2.50 -0.62
CA ASN A 3 -8.99 -3.51 -1.55
C ASN A 3 -8.10 -4.58 -0.87
N ALA A 4 -8.26 -4.81 0.44
CA ALA A 4 -7.53 -5.82 1.19
C ALA A 4 -8.14 -7.21 0.95
N VAL A 5 -7.94 -7.75 -0.25
CA VAL A 5 -8.50 -9.04 -0.68
C VAL A 5 -7.69 -10.22 -0.14
N HIS A 6 -6.38 -10.05 0.05
CA HIS A 6 -5.49 -11.13 0.50
C HIS A 6 -5.76 -11.62 1.94
N PRO A 7 -6.04 -10.75 2.94
CA PRO A 7 -6.47 -11.20 4.27
C PRO A 7 -7.71 -12.11 4.23
N ARG A 8 -8.68 -11.83 3.34
CA ARG A 8 -9.88 -12.68 3.19
C ARG A 8 -9.53 -14.07 2.66
N ARG A 9 -8.54 -14.20 1.76
CA ARG A 9 -8.09 -15.50 1.23
C ARG A 9 -7.39 -16.36 2.28
N LYS A 10 -6.66 -15.74 3.22
CA LYS A 10 -6.03 -16.42 4.37
C LYS A 10 -6.99 -16.70 5.53
N GLY A 11 -8.31 -16.52 5.34
CA GLY A 11 -9.31 -16.80 6.36
C GLY A 11 -9.49 -15.71 7.43
N PHE A 12 -8.87 -14.53 7.29
CA PHE A 12 -9.07 -13.42 8.22
C PHE A 12 -10.41 -12.71 7.94
N ARG A 13 -11.16 -12.43 9.01
CA ARG A 13 -12.38 -11.62 8.95
C ARG A 13 -12.03 -10.13 8.95
N ILE A 14 -12.51 -9.40 7.94
CA ILE A 14 -12.37 -7.94 7.86
C ILE A 14 -13.60 -7.28 8.47
N ILE A 15 -13.38 -6.38 9.42
CA ILE A 15 -14.43 -5.62 10.11
C ILE A 15 -14.26 -4.14 9.74
N GLU A 16 -15.37 -3.45 9.41
CA GLU A 16 -15.35 -2.00 9.17
C GLU A 16 -15.55 -1.26 10.49
N LEU A 17 -14.52 -0.55 10.96
CA LEU A 17 -14.51 0.15 12.25
C LEU A 17 -13.93 1.56 12.10
N VAL A 18 -14.47 2.52 12.86
CA VAL A 18 -14.08 3.94 12.79
C VAL A 18 -13.14 4.36 13.94
N VAL A 19 -13.32 3.85 15.17
CA VAL A 19 -12.62 4.39 16.37
C VAL A 19 -12.05 3.32 17.32
N VAL A 20 -12.43 2.04 17.18
CA VAL A 20 -12.02 0.99 18.14
C VAL A 20 -10.60 0.51 17.84
N LYS A 21 -9.69 0.62 18.83
CA LYS A 21 -8.28 0.22 18.71
C LYS A 21 -8.00 -1.20 19.23
N GLU A 22 -8.81 -1.68 20.16
CA GLU A 22 -8.67 -2.99 20.81
C GLU A 22 -10.04 -3.61 21.04
N PHE A 23 -10.14 -4.93 20.86
CA PHE A 23 -11.35 -5.69 21.14
C PHE A 23 -10.95 -7.00 21.82
N GLU A 24 -11.51 -7.28 23.00
CA GLU A 24 -11.25 -8.51 23.77
C GLU A 24 -9.75 -8.80 23.97
N GLY A 25 -8.95 -7.77 24.29
CA GLY A 25 -7.49 -7.90 24.47
C GLY A 25 -6.69 -8.14 23.20
N LYS A 26 -7.34 -8.16 22.02
CA LYS A 26 -6.69 -8.24 20.72
C LYS A 26 -6.55 -6.85 20.11
N LYS A 27 -5.32 -6.50 19.75
CA LYS A 27 -5.01 -5.25 19.04
C LYS A 27 -5.54 -5.34 17.61
N LEU A 28 -6.31 -4.34 17.18
CA LEU A 28 -6.83 -4.27 15.82
C LEU A 28 -5.82 -3.58 14.91
N VAL A 29 -5.52 -4.20 13.78
CA VAL A 29 -4.61 -3.65 12.76
C VAL A 29 -5.44 -3.18 11.56
N SER A 30 -5.14 -1.97 11.06
CA SER A 30 -5.81 -1.45 9.89
C SER A 30 -5.22 -2.04 8.61
N ALA A 31 -6.07 -2.69 7.79
CA ALA A 31 -5.64 -3.24 6.50
C ALA A 31 -5.18 -2.16 5.50
N THR A 32 -5.54 -0.89 5.72
CA THR A 32 -5.18 0.27 4.87
C THR A 32 -3.93 1.01 5.34
N LYS A 33 -3.32 0.57 6.45
CA LYS A 33 -2.07 1.11 6.96
C LYS A 33 -0.90 0.19 6.65
N GLU A 34 0.30 0.75 6.60
CA GLU A 34 1.54 -0.03 6.57
C GLU A 34 1.67 -0.95 7.80
N GLY A 35 2.51 -1.99 7.70
CA GLY A 35 2.79 -2.91 8.81
C GLY A 35 1.77 -4.05 8.98
N LEU A 36 1.00 -4.37 7.95
CA LEU A 36 0.14 -5.56 7.96
C LEU A 36 1.01 -6.80 7.75
N THR A 37 1.27 -7.54 8.82
CA THR A 37 1.96 -8.83 8.75
C THR A 37 0.92 -9.94 8.71
N LEU A 38 1.03 -10.84 7.74
CA LEU A 38 0.23 -12.05 7.66
C LEU A 38 1.16 -13.24 7.85
N ASP A 39 0.71 -14.26 8.57
CA ASP A 39 1.47 -15.49 8.71
C ASP A 39 1.68 -16.13 7.33
N GLU A 40 2.93 -16.47 7.03
CA GLU A 40 3.41 -16.94 5.72
C GLU A 40 4.21 -18.21 5.88
N SER A 41 4.04 -19.13 4.91
CA SER A 41 4.91 -20.29 4.82
C SER A 41 6.29 -19.89 4.30
N GLU A 42 7.31 -20.71 4.58
CA GLU A 42 8.68 -20.47 4.07
C GLU A 42 8.73 -20.35 2.54
N ASP A 43 7.87 -21.09 1.82
CA ASP A 43 7.78 -21.02 0.36
C ASP A 43 7.17 -19.71 -0.14
N GLU A 44 6.18 -19.14 0.58
CA GLU A 44 5.62 -17.82 0.27
C GLU A 44 6.64 -16.70 0.52
N ALA A 45 7.41 -16.80 1.61
CA ALA A 45 8.45 -15.84 1.95
C ALA A 45 9.56 -15.78 0.88
N LYS A 46 10.04 -16.96 0.41
CA LYS A 46 11.06 -17.03 -0.65
C LYS A 46 10.56 -16.42 -1.96
N LYS A 47 9.36 -16.80 -2.42
CA LYS A 47 8.76 -16.23 -3.63
C LYS A 47 8.63 -14.71 -3.54
N LYS A 48 8.31 -14.17 -2.36
CA LYS A 48 8.23 -12.72 -2.17
C LYS A 48 9.58 -12.03 -2.30
N GLU A 49 10.65 -12.60 -1.77
CA GLU A 49 11.99 -12.03 -1.93
C GLU A 49 12.40 -12.01 -3.40
N GLU A 50 12.19 -13.11 -4.12
CA GLU A 50 12.43 -13.18 -5.57
C GLU A 50 11.62 -12.14 -6.36
N LEU A 51 10.33 -11.96 -6.02
CA LEU A 51 9.48 -10.97 -6.67
C LEU A 51 9.90 -9.54 -6.31
N LYS A 52 10.35 -9.29 -5.07
CA LYS A 52 10.89 -7.98 -4.67
C LYS A 52 12.11 -7.62 -5.49
N GLU A 53 13.06 -8.53 -5.66
CA GLU A 53 14.24 -8.32 -6.49
C GLU A 53 13.87 -8.12 -7.97
N LYS A 54 13.00 -8.98 -8.50
CA LYS A 54 12.56 -8.93 -9.91
C LYS A 54 11.89 -7.60 -10.27
N PHE A 55 11.12 -7.02 -9.34
CA PHE A 55 10.37 -5.78 -9.56
C PHE A 55 11.05 -4.52 -9.00
N GLU A 56 12.21 -4.63 -8.35
CA GLU A 56 12.94 -3.49 -7.77
C GLU A 56 13.22 -2.39 -8.82
N GLY A 57 13.61 -2.80 -10.04
CA GLY A 57 13.82 -1.88 -11.16
C GLY A 57 12.57 -1.09 -11.53
N LEU A 58 11.41 -1.75 -11.58
CA LEU A 58 10.13 -1.07 -11.86
C LEU A 58 9.77 -0.12 -10.71
N CYS A 59 9.93 -0.52 -9.45
CA CYS A 59 9.67 0.33 -8.29
C CYS A 59 10.48 1.64 -8.36
N LYS A 60 11.75 1.58 -8.75
CA LYS A 60 12.61 2.76 -8.91
C LYS A 60 12.11 3.68 -10.04
N VAL A 61 11.76 3.12 -11.19
CA VAL A 61 11.21 3.90 -12.33
C VAL A 61 9.91 4.58 -11.93
N VAL A 62 8.98 3.85 -11.32
CA VAL A 62 7.69 4.41 -10.88
C VAL A 62 7.90 5.49 -9.82
N LYS A 63 8.81 5.29 -8.86
CA LYS A 63 9.15 6.33 -7.86
C LYS A 63 9.76 7.57 -8.51
N HIS A 64 10.59 7.41 -9.54
CA HIS A 64 11.15 8.54 -10.28
C HIS A 64 10.08 9.34 -11.02
N VAL A 65 9.17 8.65 -11.73
CA VAL A 65 8.05 9.29 -12.46
C VAL A 65 7.07 9.99 -11.52
N LEU A 66 6.74 9.38 -10.39
CA LEU A 66 5.79 9.93 -9.42
C LEU A 66 6.41 10.96 -8.48
N GLY A 67 7.74 11.03 -8.40
CA GLY A 67 8.49 12.01 -7.60
C GLY A 67 7.98 12.12 -6.17
N ASP A 68 7.55 13.32 -5.79
CA ASP A 68 7.07 13.68 -4.45
C ASP A 68 5.61 13.34 -4.16
N ILE A 69 4.87 12.83 -5.14
CA ILE A 69 3.44 12.47 -4.97
C ILE A 69 3.29 11.26 -4.04
N VAL A 70 4.26 10.35 -4.06
CA VAL A 70 4.31 9.14 -3.22
C VAL A 70 5.54 9.15 -2.34
N GLU A 71 5.47 8.54 -1.16
CA GLU A 71 6.63 8.43 -0.27
C GLU A 71 7.62 7.40 -0.83
N LYS A 72 7.14 6.16 -1.03
CA LYS A 72 7.90 5.04 -1.57
C LYS A 72 7.00 4.17 -2.44
N VAL A 73 7.65 3.36 -3.30
CA VAL A 73 6.99 2.34 -4.12
C VAL A 73 7.57 0.99 -3.73
N VAL A 74 6.71 0.05 -3.33
CA VAL A 74 7.10 -1.27 -2.83
C VAL A 74 6.23 -2.37 -3.43
N VAL A 75 6.74 -3.60 -3.45
CA VAL A 75 5.95 -4.77 -3.85
C VAL A 75 4.95 -5.10 -2.75
N SER A 76 3.68 -5.26 -3.14
CA SER A 76 2.56 -5.58 -2.29
C SER A 76 2.42 -7.08 -2.10
N ASP A 77 1.94 -7.46 -0.92
CA ASP A 77 1.49 -8.80 -0.57
C ASP A 77 0.00 -8.86 -0.20
N ARG A 78 -0.65 -7.70 -0.05
CA ARG A 78 -2.05 -7.61 0.40
C ARG A 78 -3.06 -7.51 -0.74
N VAL A 79 -2.59 -7.20 -1.94
CA VAL A 79 -3.40 -6.97 -3.14
C VAL A 79 -3.41 -8.22 -4.01
N VAL A 80 -4.57 -8.54 -4.58
CA VAL A 80 -4.79 -9.77 -5.35
C VAL A 80 -5.13 -9.46 -6.80
N ASP A 81 -6.24 -8.76 -7.04
CA ASP A 81 -6.73 -8.54 -8.41
C ASP A 81 -6.27 -7.18 -8.98
N SER A 82 -6.06 -6.18 -8.12
CA SER A 82 -5.67 -4.84 -8.55
C SER A 82 -4.17 -4.78 -8.92
N PRO A 83 -3.77 -3.94 -9.89
CA PRO A 83 -2.36 -3.79 -10.28
C PRO A 83 -1.53 -3.06 -9.22
N CYS A 84 -2.15 -2.16 -8.45
CA CYS A 84 -1.52 -1.44 -7.35
C CYS A 84 -2.55 -0.94 -6.34
N CYS A 85 -2.10 -0.55 -5.15
CA CYS A 85 -2.89 0.17 -4.16
C CYS A 85 -2.08 1.28 -3.48
N LEU A 86 -2.78 2.24 -2.86
CA LEU A 86 -2.17 3.27 -2.04
C LEU A 86 -2.44 2.96 -0.57
N VAL A 87 -1.37 2.86 0.21
CA VAL A 87 -1.41 2.65 1.66
C VAL A 87 -0.94 3.91 2.37
N THR A 88 -1.57 4.19 3.51
CA THR A 88 -1.17 5.33 4.35
C THR A 88 -0.12 4.83 5.34
N GLY A 89 0.91 5.63 5.61
CA GLY A 89 1.89 5.34 6.67
C GLY A 89 1.22 5.08 8.02
N GLU A 90 1.89 4.32 8.89
CA GLU A 90 1.35 3.79 10.16
C GLU A 90 0.72 4.88 11.06
N TYR A 91 1.35 6.05 11.14
CA TYR A 91 0.93 7.18 11.97
C TYR A 91 0.05 8.20 11.24
N GLY A 92 -0.19 8.01 9.93
CA GLY A 92 -1.01 8.91 9.12
C GLY A 92 -2.52 8.73 9.32
N TRP A 93 -3.27 9.74 8.90
CA TRP A 93 -4.72 9.64 8.75
C TRP A 93 -5.07 8.66 7.63
N THR A 94 -5.94 7.69 7.93
CA THR A 94 -6.46 6.82 6.87
C THR A 94 -7.26 7.65 5.87
N ALA A 95 -7.41 7.18 4.63
CA ALA A 95 -8.19 7.89 3.62
C ALA A 95 -9.64 8.20 4.08
N ASN A 96 -10.23 7.33 4.90
CA ASN A 96 -11.55 7.58 5.47
C ASN A 96 -11.51 8.69 6.54
N MET A 97 -10.48 8.70 7.38
CA MET A 97 -10.28 9.75 8.38
C MET A 97 -9.99 11.10 7.71
N GLU A 98 -9.18 11.12 6.65
CA GLU A 98 -8.92 12.31 5.84
C GLU A 98 -10.22 12.87 5.24
N ARG A 99 -11.12 12.00 4.75
CA ARG A 99 -12.43 12.41 4.22
C ARG A 99 -13.35 13.00 5.30
N ILE A 100 -13.45 12.33 6.46
CA ILE A 100 -14.29 12.79 7.59
C ILE A 100 -13.74 14.11 8.14
N MET A 101 -12.43 14.20 8.32
CA MET A 101 -11.78 15.40 8.86
C MET A 101 -11.86 16.56 7.88
N LYS A 102 -11.67 16.37 6.57
CA LYS A 102 -11.92 17.44 5.58
C LYS A 102 -13.37 17.95 5.62
N ALA A 103 -14.33 17.05 5.85
CA ALA A 103 -15.74 17.43 5.99
C ALA A 103 -16.03 18.20 7.30
N GLN A 104 -15.26 17.96 8.38
CA GLN A 104 -15.40 18.64 9.67
C GLN A 104 -14.50 19.88 9.84
N ALA A 105 -13.35 19.92 9.15
CA ALA A 105 -12.28 20.92 9.27
C ALA A 105 -12.57 22.25 8.56
N LEU A 106 -13.81 22.47 8.08
CA LEU A 106 -14.30 23.80 7.72
C LEU A 106 -14.21 24.84 8.87
N ARG A 107 -13.75 24.45 10.07
CA ARG A 107 -13.56 25.31 11.24
C ARG A 107 -12.11 25.60 11.65
N ASP A 108 -11.10 24.81 11.27
CA ASP A 108 -9.69 25.08 11.65
C ASP A 108 -8.69 24.36 10.72
N ASN A 109 -7.93 25.13 9.94
CA ASN A 109 -6.97 24.63 8.95
C ASN A 109 -5.58 24.31 9.53
N SER A 110 -5.36 24.57 10.83
CA SER A 110 -4.05 24.42 11.48
C SER A 110 -3.57 22.96 11.62
N MET A 111 -4.49 21.99 11.59
CA MET A 111 -4.18 20.54 11.72
C MET A 111 -3.91 19.83 10.39
N ALA A 112 -4.20 20.44 9.23
CA ALA A 112 -4.16 19.77 7.93
C ALA A 112 -2.74 19.44 7.44
N GLY A 113 -1.76 20.29 7.77
CA GLY A 113 -0.38 20.14 7.30
C GLY A 113 0.39 18.99 7.97
N TYR A 114 0.11 18.71 9.25
CA TYR A 114 0.88 17.72 10.03
C TYR A 114 0.43 16.27 9.79
N MET A 115 -0.74 16.07 9.15
CA MET A 115 -1.38 14.75 9.04
C MET A 115 -1.65 14.31 7.59
N SER A 116 -1.28 15.14 6.60
CA SER A 116 -1.20 14.73 5.19
C SER A 116 0.12 13.99 4.95
N SER A 117 0.20 12.73 5.40
CA SER A 117 1.35 11.90 5.09
C SER A 117 1.33 11.47 3.62
N LYS A 118 2.47 11.61 2.94
CA LYS A 118 2.68 11.02 1.62
C LYS A 118 2.35 9.52 1.69
N LYS A 119 1.63 9.03 0.69
CA LYS A 119 1.17 7.64 0.66
C LYS A 119 2.23 6.76 0.03
N THR A 120 2.27 5.50 0.44
CA THR A 120 3.09 4.47 -0.18
C THR A 120 2.29 3.80 -1.29
N MET A 121 2.91 3.64 -2.46
CA MET A 121 2.33 2.87 -3.55
C MET A 121 2.82 1.43 -3.48
N GLU A 122 1.87 0.52 -3.35
CA GLU A 122 2.09 -0.92 -3.29
C GLU A 122 1.73 -1.52 -4.65
N ILE A 123 2.68 -2.20 -5.30
CA ILE A 123 2.49 -2.80 -6.63
C ILE A 123 2.24 -4.31 -6.54
N ASN A 124 1.33 -4.82 -7.35
CA ASN A 124 1.02 -6.25 -7.39
C ASN A 124 1.87 -6.96 -8.46
N PRO A 125 2.86 -7.79 -8.07
CA PRO A 125 3.75 -8.44 -9.02
C PRO A 125 3.08 -9.57 -9.81
N GLU A 126 1.95 -10.11 -9.33
CA GLU A 126 1.20 -11.18 -10.00
C GLU A 126 0.23 -10.64 -11.06
N ASN A 127 0.02 -9.32 -11.11
CA ASN A 127 -0.87 -8.71 -12.09
C ASN A 127 -0.19 -8.63 -13.48
N PRO A 128 -0.83 -9.09 -14.57
CA PRO A 128 -0.23 -9.07 -15.91
C PRO A 128 0.21 -7.68 -16.38
N ILE A 129 -0.49 -6.62 -15.96
CA ILE A 129 -0.15 -5.24 -16.31
C ILE A 129 1.20 -4.86 -15.70
N MET A 130 1.46 -5.26 -14.46
CA MET A 130 2.71 -4.93 -13.77
C MET A 130 3.90 -5.69 -14.36
N GLU A 131 3.70 -6.95 -14.77
CA GLU A 131 4.72 -7.73 -15.47
C GLU A 131 5.07 -7.11 -16.84
N GLU A 132 4.08 -6.61 -17.58
CA GLU A 132 4.31 -5.91 -18.85
C GLU A 132 5.05 -4.57 -18.65
N LEU A 133 4.63 -3.78 -17.65
CA LEU A 133 5.32 -2.55 -17.28
C LEU A 133 6.78 -2.80 -16.88
N ARG A 134 7.05 -3.89 -16.15
CA ARG A 134 8.41 -4.30 -15.77
C ARG A 134 9.27 -4.60 -17.01
N LYS A 135 8.73 -5.32 -17.99
CA LYS A 135 9.43 -5.63 -19.25
C LYS A 135 9.78 -4.35 -20.02
N ARG A 136 8.83 -3.41 -20.11
CA ARG A 136 9.04 -2.12 -20.79
C ARG A 136 10.05 -1.24 -20.06
N ALA A 137 9.96 -1.13 -18.74
CA ALA A 137 10.92 -0.39 -17.92
C ALA A 137 12.35 -0.96 -18.03
N GLY A 138 12.49 -2.28 -18.22
CA GLY A 138 13.77 -2.92 -18.50
C GLY A 138 14.35 -2.58 -19.88
N ALA A 139 13.48 -2.38 -20.88
CA ALA A 139 13.86 -1.98 -22.24
C ALA A 139 14.13 -0.46 -22.35
N GLU A 140 13.43 0.38 -21.58
CA GLU A 140 13.51 1.84 -21.60
C GLU A 140 14.70 2.45 -20.81
N ARG A 141 15.63 1.63 -20.30
CA ARG A 141 16.92 2.10 -19.75
C ARG A 141 17.74 2.97 -20.73
N GLN A 142 17.32 3.05 -22.00
CA GLN A 142 17.88 3.88 -23.06
C GLN A 142 17.36 5.34 -23.10
N PHE A 143 16.24 5.68 -22.46
CA PHE A 143 15.58 7.00 -22.65
C PHE A 143 15.97 8.08 -21.63
N PHE A 144 16.53 7.70 -20.48
CA PHE A 144 16.89 8.61 -19.38
C PHE A 144 18.40 8.84 -19.26
N ARG A 145 19.13 8.75 -20.37
CA ARG A 145 20.56 9.06 -20.43
C ARG A 145 20.80 10.44 -21.04
#